data_AF-A0A350ASU9-F1
#
_entry.id   AF-A0A350ASU9-F1
#
_cell.length_a   1.000
_cell.length_b   1.000
_cell.length_c   1.000
_cell.angle_alpha   90.00
_cell.angle_beta   90.00
_cell.angle_gamma   90.00
#
_symmetry.space_group_name_H-M   'P 1'
#
loop_
_entity.id
_entity.type
_entity.pdbx_description
1 polymer ?
#
loop_
_entity_poly.entity_id
_entity_poly.type
_entity_poly.pdbx_seq_one_letter_code
_entity_poly.pdbx_strand_id
1 'polypeptide(L)'
;MKKPDRPTSSEKVRLLILECLRDKKRRFFDGNSPSIRWLNQWGIRQSAFYEELIKDLETYEIFLKPKNSHADLQRHQFVMRWDDAGEILIHITMSPKGKPPKVMLAIHPHDAGGPPLPLKRIRKKK
;
A
#
# COMPACT_ATOMS: atom_id res chain seq x y z
N MET A 1 10.85 -0.48 26.55
CA MET A 1 9.40 -0.47 26.22
C MET A 1 9.18 -1.16 24.88
N LYS A 2 8.42 -2.25 24.81
CA LYS A 2 7.96 -2.82 23.53
C LYS A 2 6.93 -1.86 22.94
N LYS A 3 7.19 -1.27 21.77
CA LYS A 3 6.17 -0.49 21.05
C LYS A 3 4.99 -1.43 20.75
N PRO A 4 3.73 -0.98 20.90
CA PRO A 4 2.58 -1.80 20.56
C PRO A 4 2.70 -2.24 19.09
N ASP A 5 2.49 -3.53 18.84
CA ASP A 5 2.44 -4.08 17.49
C ASP A 5 1.38 -3.30 16.71
N ARG A 6 1.77 -2.71 15.57
CA ARG A 6 0.83 -1.95 14.74
C ARG A 6 -0.26 -2.90 14.23
N PRO A 7 -1.53 -2.49 14.23
CA PRO A 7 -2.62 -3.36 13.82
C PRO A 7 -2.49 -3.72 12.33
N THR A 8 -2.50 -5.02 12.05
CA THR A 8 -2.46 -5.57 10.69
C THR A 8 -3.84 -5.55 10.06
N SER A 9 -3.90 -5.30 8.76
CA SER A 9 -5.12 -5.49 7.96
C SER A 9 -5.46 -6.97 7.88
N SER A 10 -6.75 -7.30 7.76
CA SER A 10 -7.16 -8.70 7.64
C SER A 10 -6.70 -9.29 6.30
N GLU A 11 -6.49 -10.61 6.28
CA GLU A 11 -6.14 -11.34 5.06
C GLU A 11 -7.18 -11.15 3.95
N LYS A 12 -8.48 -11.15 4.30
CA LYS A 12 -9.57 -10.89 3.35
C LYS A 12 -9.40 -9.55 2.64
N VAL A 13 -9.01 -8.50 3.36
CA VAL A 13 -8.77 -7.17 2.77
C VAL A 13 -7.56 -7.19 1.85
N ARG A 14 -6.46 -7.84 2.25
CA ARG A 14 -5.27 -8.00 1.40
C ARG A 14 -5.59 -8.71 0.09
N LEU A 15 -6.33 -9.83 0.15
CA LEU A 15 -6.75 -10.57 -1.05
C LEU A 15 -7.64 -9.73 -1.97
N LEU A 16 -8.56 -8.95 -1.40
CA LEU A 16 -9.40 -8.04 -2.18
C LEU A 16 -8.59 -6.92 -2.84
N ILE A 17 -7.60 -6.36 -2.14
CA ILE A 17 -6.67 -5.38 -2.70
C ILE A 17 -5.89 -5.99 -3.87
N LEU A 18 -5.35 -7.21 -3.71
CA LEU A 18 -4.63 -7.92 -4.77
C LEU A 18 -5.50 -8.15 -6.01
N GLU A 19 -6.74 -8.60 -5.83
CA GLU A 19 -7.71 -8.77 -6.92
C GLU A 19 -7.92 -7.44 -7.68
N CYS A 20 -8.17 -6.36 -6.94
CA CYS A 20 -8.39 -5.04 -7.54
C CYS A 20 -7.13 -4.47 -8.21
N LEU A 21 -5.94 -4.74 -7.67
CA LEU A 21 -4.67 -4.32 -8.27
C LEU A 21 -4.33 -5.09 -9.54
N ARG A 22 -4.78 -6.32 -9.70
CA ARG A 22 -4.59 -7.10 -10.93
C ARG A 22 -5.50 -6.61 -12.07
N ASP A 23 -6.66 -6.04 -11.75
CA ASP A 23 -7.55 -5.41 -12.74
C ASP A 23 -7.15 -3.94 -13.02
N LYS A 24 -6.62 -3.68 -14.22
CA LYS A 24 -6.21 -2.33 -14.67
C LYS A 24 -7.34 -1.30 -14.61
N LYS A 25 -8.61 -1.70 -14.68
CA LYS A 25 -9.77 -0.79 -14.62
C LYS A 25 -10.16 -0.41 -13.19
N ARG A 26 -9.56 -1.05 -12.20
CA ARG A 26 -9.89 -0.89 -10.76
C ARG A 26 -8.76 -0.28 -9.96
N ARG A 27 -7.56 -0.13 -10.53
CA ARG A 27 -6.42 0.52 -9.89
C ARG A 27 -6.16 1.89 -10.50
N PHE A 28 -5.86 2.86 -9.66
CA PHE A 28 -5.49 4.20 -10.08
C PHE A 28 -4.65 4.89 -9.00
N PHE A 29 -3.87 5.89 -9.39
CA PHE A 29 -3.21 6.78 -8.43
C PHE A 29 -4.18 7.86 -7.94
N ASP A 30 -3.88 8.45 -6.79
CA ASP A 30 -4.60 9.65 -6.37
C ASP A 30 -4.56 10.72 -7.48
N GLY A 31 -5.73 11.30 -7.77
CA GLY A 31 -5.91 12.18 -8.93
C GLY A 31 -5.13 13.50 -8.85
N ASN A 32 -4.61 13.84 -7.66
CA ASN A 32 -3.63 14.90 -7.50
C ASN A 32 -2.25 14.27 -7.71
N SER A 33 -1.39 14.88 -8.52
CA SER A 33 -0.20 14.26 -9.10
C SER A 33 1.06 13.99 -8.24
N PRO A 34 1.10 13.98 -6.88
CA PRO A 34 2.34 13.60 -6.18
C PRO A 34 2.80 12.19 -6.49
N SER A 35 1.89 11.20 -6.55
CA SER A 35 2.31 9.80 -6.72
C SER A 35 3.02 9.55 -8.05
N ILE A 36 2.42 10.01 -9.14
CA ILE A 36 3.02 9.90 -10.48
C ILE A 36 4.31 10.72 -10.57
N ARG A 37 4.35 11.90 -9.92
CA ARG A 37 5.55 12.73 -9.87
C ARG A 37 6.71 12.00 -9.18
N TRP A 38 6.47 11.35 -8.05
CA TRP A 38 7.48 10.58 -7.33
C TRP A 38 8.00 9.41 -8.16
N LEU A 39 7.08 8.63 -8.76
CA LEU A 39 7.47 7.54 -9.66
C LEU A 39 8.35 8.04 -10.81
N ASN A 40 7.96 9.14 -11.46
CA ASN A 40 8.75 9.73 -12.53
C ASN A 40 10.11 10.24 -12.04
N GLN A 41 10.16 10.88 -10.87
CA GLN A 41 11.42 11.37 -10.27
C GLN A 41 12.39 10.24 -9.95
N TRP A 42 11.88 9.08 -9.53
CA TRP A 42 12.68 7.87 -9.27
C TRP A 42 12.94 7.04 -10.52
N GLY A 43 12.47 7.46 -11.71
CA GLY A 43 12.62 6.68 -12.95
C GLY A 43 11.79 5.39 -12.98
N ILE A 44 10.78 5.26 -12.11
CA ILE A 44 9.98 4.05 -11.96
C ILE A 44 8.78 4.09 -12.93
N ARG A 45 8.71 3.09 -13.81
CA ARG A 45 7.54 2.90 -14.68
C ARG A 45 6.34 2.43 -13.86
N GLN A 46 5.17 3.05 -14.06
CA GLN A 46 3.95 2.68 -13.33
C GLN A 46 3.58 1.20 -13.46
N SER A 47 3.78 0.59 -14.65
CA SER A 47 3.51 -0.83 -14.85
C SER A 47 4.39 -1.72 -13.98
N ALA A 48 5.70 -1.45 -13.97
CA ALA A 48 6.67 -2.17 -13.15
C ALA A 48 6.38 -1.99 -11.65
N PHE A 49 6.00 -0.77 -11.24
CA PHE A 49 5.60 -0.50 -9.86
C PHE A 49 4.43 -1.38 -9.42
N TYR A 50 3.37 -1.48 -10.23
CA TYR A 50 2.24 -2.34 -9.90
C TYR A 50 2.62 -3.82 -9.81
N GLU A 51 3.51 -4.30 -10.68
CA GLU A 51 3.96 -5.70 -10.70
C GLU A 51 4.72 -6.06 -9.41
N GLU A 52 5.71 -5.26 -9.03
CA GLU A 52 6.47 -5.48 -7.79
C GLU A 52 5.58 -5.28 -6.55
N LEU A 53 4.68 -4.29 -6.54
CA LEU A 53 3.73 -4.12 -5.45
C LEU A 53 2.84 -5.35 -5.26
N ILE A 54 2.32 -5.94 -6.34
CA ILE A 54 1.47 -7.14 -6.27
C ILE A 54 2.25 -8.30 -5.66
N LYS A 55 3.48 -8.55 -6.15
CA LYS A 55 4.37 -9.60 -5.67
C LYS A 55 4.75 -9.45 -4.19
N ASP A 56 5.00 -8.22 -3.76
CA ASP A 56 5.27 -7.92 -2.36
C ASP A 56 4.03 -8.15 -1.48
N LEU A 57 2.85 -7.69 -1.94
CA LEU A 57 1.59 -7.89 -1.22
C LEU A 57 1.15 -9.36 -1.14
N GLU A 58 1.64 -10.23 -2.03
CA GLU A 58 1.47 -11.68 -1.90
C GLU A 58 2.26 -12.26 -0.74
N THR A 59 3.38 -11.64 -0.38
CA THR A 59 4.38 -12.16 0.58
C THR A 59 4.28 -11.51 1.95
N TYR A 60 3.88 -10.24 2.01
CA TYR A 60 3.98 -9.40 3.20
C TYR A 60 2.61 -8.93 3.72
N GLU A 61 2.59 -8.58 5.01
CA GLU A 61 1.41 -8.02 5.68
C GLU A 61 1.17 -6.55 5.30
N ILE A 62 -0.09 -6.14 5.25
CA ILE A 62 -0.51 -4.74 5.10
C ILE A 62 -0.97 -4.22 6.46
N PHE A 63 -0.64 -2.99 6.83
CA PHE A 63 -1.01 -2.42 8.12
C PHE A 63 -2.21 -1.47 8.00
N LEU A 64 -2.98 -1.34 9.08
CA LEU A 64 -3.99 -0.29 9.15
C LEU A 64 -3.30 1.05 9.37
N LYS A 65 -3.74 2.08 8.64
CA LYS A 65 -3.41 3.46 8.97
C LYS A 65 -4.43 3.95 10.01
N PRO A 66 -4.00 4.54 11.14
CA PRO A 66 -4.92 5.16 12.10
C PRO A 66 -5.81 6.19 11.40
N LYS A 67 -7.09 6.20 11.75
CA LYS A 67 -8.01 7.24 11.28
C LYS A 67 -7.80 8.50 12.12
N ASN A 68 -7.95 9.67 11.50
CA ASN A 68 -7.94 10.94 12.22
C ASN A 68 -9.33 11.23 12.80
N SER A 69 -10.39 10.78 12.12
CA SER A 69 -11.78 10.87 12.56
C SER A 69 -12.55 9.57 12.28
N HIS A 70 -13.60 9.29 13.05
CA HIS A 70 -14.48 8.14 12.83
C HIS A 70 -15.14 8.14 11.44
N ALA A 71 -15.41 9.33 10.89
CA ALA A 71 -16.01 9.51 9.57
C ALA A 71 -15.04 9.19 8.42
N ASP A 72 -13.73 9.11 8.68
CA ASP A 72 -12.75 8.85 7.64
C ASP A 72 -12.87 7.43 7.08
N LEU A 73 -12.64 7.29 5.78
CA LEU A 73 -12.45 5.99 5.17
C LEU A 73 -11.23 5.29 5.79
N GLN A 74 -11.38 4.00 6.07
CA GLN A 74 -10.25 3.19 6.52
C GLN A 74 -9.21 3.14 5.40
N ARG A 75 -7.99 3.57 5.73
CA ARG A 75 -6.83 3.46 4.84
C ARG A 75 -5.92 2.35 5.33
N HIS A 76 -5.24 1.75 4.38
CA HIS A 76 -4.21 0.75 4.63
C HIS A 76 -2.87 1.34 4.22
N GLN A 77 -1.79 0.85 4.82
CA GLN A 77 -0.44 1.31 4.52
C GLN A 77 0.48 0.11 4.32
N PHE A 78 1.33 0.23 3.31
CA PHE A 78 2.36 -0.72 2.95
C PHE A 78 3.65 0.05 2.68
N VAL A 79 4.78 -0.50 3.11
CA VAL A 79 6.10 0.06 2.78
C VAL A 79 6.82 -0.98 1.95
N MET A 80 7.33 -0.57 0.80
CA MET A 80 8.18 -1.41 -0.02
C MET A 80 9.56 -0.78 -0.15
N ARG A 81 10.58 -1.62 -0.33
CA ARG A 81 11.92 -1.17 -0.71
C ARG A 81 12.03 -1.22 -2.21
N TRP A 82 12.52 -0.15 -2.81
CA TRP A 82 12.73 -0.07 -4.25
C TRP A 82 14.20 0.24 -4.52
N ASP A 83 14.99 -0.81 -4.74
CA ASP A 83 16.42 -0.79 -5.08
C ASP A 83 17.15 0.49 -4.62
N ASP A 84 17.39 1.42 -5.57
CA ASP A 84 18.15 2.66 -5.40
C ASP A 84 17.30 3.88 -5.01
N ALA A 85 15.96 3.78 -5.07
CA ALA A 85 15.03 4.85 -4.73
C ALA A 85 14.72 4.92 -3.22
N GLY A 86 15.15 3.91 -2.46
CA GLY A 86 14.95 3.81 -1.03
C GLY A 86 13.60 3.19 -0.65
N GLU A 87 13.06 3.62 0.49
CA GLU A 87 11.79 3.10 1.00
C GLU A 87 10.62 3.94 0.49
N ILE A 88 9.65 3.26 -0.11
CA ILE A 88 8.43 3.86 -0.66
C ILE A 88 7.28 3.54 0.27
N LEU A 89 6.61 4.58 0.77
CA LEU A 89 5.37 4.44 1.54
C LEU A 89 4.17 4.51 0.60
N ILE A 90 3.30 3.52 0.70
CA ILE A 90 2.11 3.38 -0.12
C ILE A 90 0.89 3.39 0.78
N HIS A 91 0.05 4.41 0.63
CA HIS A 91 -1.28 4.41 1.19
C HIS A 91 -2.26 3.80 0.20
N ILE A 92 -3.00 2.78 0.65
CA ILE A 92 -3.98 2.05 -0.14
C ILE A 92 -5.36 2.41 0.40
N THR A 93 -6.21 2.97 -0.44
CA THR A 93 -7.60 3.31 -0.11
C THR A 93 -8.54 2.53 -1.02
N MET A 94 -9.45 1.76 -0.44
CA MET A 94 -10.51 1.09 -1.20
C MET A 94 -11.73 2.02 -1.30
N SER A 95 -12.25 2.18 -2.51
CA SER A 95 -13.50 2.88 -2.75
C SER A 95 -14.65 2.12 -2.06
N PRO A 96 -15.54 2.81 -1.33
CA PRO A 96 -16.75 2.19 -0.79
C PRO A 96 -17.77 1.86 -1.89
N LYS A 97 -17.59 2.38 -3.11
CA LYS A 97 -18.47 2.17 -4.27
C LYS A 97 -17.85 1.15 -5.25
N GLY A 98 -18.67 0.25 -5.78
CA GLY A 98 -18.32 -0.78 -6.76
C GLY A 98 -18.22 -2.20 -6.18
N LYS A 99 -18.47 -3.22 -7.01
CA LYS A 99 -18.27 -4.64 -6.68
C LYS A 99 -17.47 -5.34 -7.80
N PRO A 100 -16.22 -5.76 -7.59
CA PRO A 100 -15.33 -5.41 -6.47
C PRO A 100 -15.04 -3.88 -6.40
N PRO A 101 -14.49 -3.37 -5.29
CA PRO A 101 -14.18 -1.94 -5.16
C PRO A 101 -13.08 -1.52 -6.15
N LYS A 102 -12.84 -0.21 -6.24
CA LYS A 102 -11.62 0.33 -6.85
C LYS A 102 -10.57 0.59 -5.77
N VAL A 103 -9.30 0.44 -6.11
CA VAL A 103 -8.15 0.73 -5.24
C VAL A 103 -7.44 1.99 -5.74
N MET A 104 -7.33 2.96 -4.86
CA MET A 104 -6.52 4.16 -5.04
C MET A 104 -5.20 4.00 -4.29
N LEU A 105 -4.10 4.28 -4.97
CA LEU A 105 -2.75 4.31 -4.38
C LEU A 105 -2.27 5.76 -4.24
N ALA A 106 -1.77 6.12 -3.06
CA ALA A 106 -0.98 7.32 -2.87
C ALA A 106 0.44 6.94 -2.45
N ILE A 107 1.43 7.43 -3.19
CA ILE A 107 2.85 7.12 -3.05
C ILE A 107 3.57 8.31 -2.42
N HIS A 108 4.41 8.03 -1.45
CA HIS A 108 5.25 9.02 -0.79
C HIS A 108 6.67 8.48 -0.58
N PRO A 109 7.71 9.34 -0.65
CA PRO A 109 8.99 9.00 -0.03
C PRO A 109 8.73 8.65 1.43
N HIS A 110 9.29 7.55 1.90
CA HIS A 110 9.25 7.22 3.31
C HIS A 110 10.40 7.94 4.02
N ASP A 111 10.22 9.24 4.30
CA ASP A 111 11.11 10.06 5.15
C ASP A 111 10.44 10.36 6.50
N ALA A 112 9.69 9.39 7.02
CA ALA A 112 9.14 9.52 8.36
C ALA A 112 10.31 9.30 9.32
N GLY A 113 10.60 10.26 10.21
CA GLY A 113 11.61 10.15 11.29
C GLY A 113 11.35 9.03 12.32
N GLY A 114 10.72 7.93 11.92
CA GLY A 114 10.63 6.66 12.61
C GLY A 114 11.05 5.52 11.67
N PRO A 115 11.39 4.35 12.22
CA PRO A 115 11.85 3.24 11.39
C PRO A 115 10.77 2.82 10.39
N PRO A 116 11.17 2.37 9.18
CA PRO A 116 10.27 1.74 8.21
C PRO A 116 9.32 0.77 8.88
N LEU A 117 8.12 0.66 8.32
CA LEU A 117 7.25 -0.45 8.66
C LEU A 117 8.02 -1.75 8.41
N PRO A 118 8.19 -2.62 9.43
CA PRO A 118 8.86 -3.88 9.22
C PRO A 118 8.04 -4.67 8.21
N LEU A 119 8.66 -5.01 7.08
CA LEU A 119 8.14 -6.00 6.14
C LEU A 119 8.04 -7.34 6.87
N LYS A 120 6.87 -7.64 7.43
CA LYS A 120 6.62 -8.90 8.11
C LYS A 120 6.09 -9.89 7.10
N ARG A 121 6.86 -10.95 6.86
CA ARG A 121 6.42 -12.07 6.00
C ARG A 121 5.18 -12.70 6.61
N ILE A 122 4.21 -13.00 5.75
CA ILE A 122 3.02 -13.74 6.14
C ILE A 122 3.46 -15.10 6.67
N ARG A 123 3.10 -15.42 7.91
CA ARG A 123 3.25 -16.79 8.41
C ARG A 123 2.23 -17.65 7.69
N LYS A 124 2.68 -18.53 6.78
CA LYS A 124 1.82 -19.59 6.24
C LYS A 124 1.31 -20.41 7.43
N LYS A 125 0.01 -20.31 7.74
CA LYS A 125 -0.61 -21.28 8.64
C LYS A 125 -0.54 -22.62 7.90
N LYS A 126 0.18 -23.58 8.50
CA LYS A 126 0.14 -24.98 8.07
C LYS A 126 -1.26 -25.54 8.29
#